data_AF-A0A510JN84-F1
#
_entry.id   AF-A0A510JN84-F1
#
_cell.length_a   1.000
_cell.length_b   1.000
_cell.length_c   1.000
_cell.angle_alpha   90.00
_cell.angle_beta   90.00
_cell.angle_gamma   90.00
#
_symmetry.space_group_name_H-M   'P 1'
#
loop_
_entity.id
_entity.type
_entity.pdbx_description
1 polymer ?
#
loop_
_entity_poly.entity_id
_entity_poly.type
_entity_poly.pdbx_seq_one_letter_code
_entity_poly.pdbx_strand_id
1 'polypeptide(L)'
;MLFYKKITAIAASIFYIFVNCAFYNSIFHEYTNDKLFQMTTCFGIIEVFFWITLFFSIFQLEDKSVKKIDKTREEREKEAQRDMRDLVICFFIFMASLICVDISRVILTSSPYINDIASTVGSYTVFIGGTRILFIFSAIIFIFITASRRNALLIVISAINIIVSVMIWLDFDANITAIMRIIIAILAIIYYLKNDIIKFDKRNRISNRKN
;
A
#
# COMPACT_ATOMS: atom_id res chain seq x y z
N MET A 1 -17.57 -16.30 0.65
CA MET A 1 -16.61 -15.47 1.42
C MET A 1 -15.54 -14.79 0.56
N LEU A 2 -14.87 -15.47 -0.39
CA LEU A 2 -13.85 -14.86 -1.28
C LEU A 2 -14.40 -13.74 -2.19
N PHE A 3 -15.63 -13.86 -2.67
CA PHE A 3 -16.26 -12.86 -3.55
C PHE A 3 -16.48 -11.52 -2.83
N TYR A 4 -16.95 -11.56 -1.57
CA TYR A 4 -17.12 -10.36 -0.74
C TYR A 4 -15.78 -9.66 -0.51
N LYS A 5 -14.72 -10.41 -0.16
CA LYS A 5 -13.36 -9.85 0.03
C LYS A 5 -12.83 -9.12 -1.22
N LYS A 6 -13.15 -9.61 -2.42
CA LYS A 6 -12.76 -8.98 -3.69
C LYS A 6 -13.54 -7.68 -3.94
N ILE A 7 -14.86 -7.70 -3.77
CA ILE A 7 -15.69 -6.50 -3.92
C ILE A 7 -15.21 -5.41 -2.95
N THR A 8 -14.92 -5.78 -1.70
CA THR A 8 -14.36 -4.86 -0.70
C THR A 8 -13.02 -4.27 -1.16
N ALA A 9 -12.12 -5.08 -1.72
CA ALA A 9 -10.82 -4.60 -2.18
C ALA A 9 -10.92 -3.68 -3.42
N ILE A 10 -11.82 -3.99 -4.36
CA ILE A 10 -12.09 -3.11 -5.51
C ILE A 10 -12.73 -1.80 -5.05
N ALA A 11 -13.71 -1.87 -4.14
CA ALA A 11 -14.33 -0.69 -3.55
C ALA A 11 -13.29 0.18 -2.81
N ALA A 12 -12.39 -0.44 -2.03
CA ALA A 12 -11.29 0.26 -1.37
C ALA A 12 -10.40 1.00 -2.38
N SER A 13 -10.02 0.35 -3.50
CA SER A 13 -9.25 1.01 -4.57
C SER A 13 -10.01 2.18 -5.20
N ILE A 14 -11.32 2.05 -5.42
CA ILE A 14 -12.15 3.13 -5.99
C ILE A 14 -12.21 4.32 -5.02
N PHE A 15 -12.47 4.08 -3.72
CA PHE A 15 -12.44 5.13 -2.71
C PHE A 15 -11.07 5.79 -2.62
N TYR A 16 -10.00 5.01 -2.73
CA TYR A 16 -8.63 5.51 -2.74
C TYR A 16 -8.36 6.44 -3.93
N ILE A 17 -8.92 6.15 -5.12
CA ILE A 17 -8.87 7.08 -6.26
C ILE A 17 -9.60 8.39 -5.92
N PHE A 18 -10.82 8.32 -5.38
CA PHE A 18 -11.60 9.52 -5.07
C PHE A 18 -10.90 10.45 -4.07
N VAL A 19 -10.34 9.91 -2.99
CA VAL A 19 -9.61 10.75 -2.00
C VAL A 19 -8.33 11.34 -2.58
N ASN A 20 -7.61 10.61 -3.45
CA ASN A 20 -6.43 11.17 -4.13
C ASN A 20 -6.81 12.28 -5.11
N CYS A 21 -7.93 12.16 -5.82
CA CYS A 21 -8.45 13.25 -6.65
C CYS A 21 -8.84 14.48 -5.81
N ALA A 22 -9.50 14.26 -4.67
CA ALA A 22 -9.87 15.35 -3.76
C ALA A 22 -8.63 16.05 -3.18
N PHE A 23 -7.61 15.28 -2.78
CA PHE A 23 -6.36 15.79 -2.25
C PHE A 23 -5.52 16.52 -3.33
N TYR A 24 -5.52 16.04 -4.57
CA TYR A 24 -4.92 16.77 -5.67
C TYR A 24 -5.63 18.12 -5.92
N ASN A 25 -6.96 18.14 -5.84
CA ASN A 25 -7.75 19.36 -6.04
C ASN A 25 -7.55 20.42 -4.94
N SER A 26 -7.08 20.06 -3.75
CA SER A 26 -6.81 21.02 -2.67
C SER A 26 -5.59 21.91 -2.94
N ILE A 27 -4.78 21.62 -3.96
CA ILE A 27 -3.71 22.54 -4.40
C ILE A 27 -4.29 23.74 -5.15
N PHE A 28 -5.38 23.53 -5.90
CA PHE A 28 -5.96 24.54 -6.77
C PHE A 28 -7.07 25.37 -6.10
N HIS A 29 -7.45 25.00 -4.88
CA HIS A 29 -8.53 25.64 -4.14
C HIS A 29 -8.09 25.95 -2.73
N GLU A 30 -8.28 27.20 -2.31
CA GLU A 30 -8.11 27.60 -0.92
C GLU A 30 -9.28 27.04 -0.10
N TYR A 31 -8.99 26.02 0.71
CA TYR A 31 -9.93 25.47 1.66
C TYR A 31 -9.67 25.98 3.06
N THR A 32 -10.71 26.04 3.88
CA THR A 32 -10.56 26.31 5.30
C THR A 32 -9.76 25.19 5.97
N ASN A 33 -9.04 25.52 7.05
CA ASN A 33 -8.24 24.57 7.82
C ASN A 33 -9.05 23.34 8.28
N ASP A 34 -10.30 23.55 8.72
CA ASP A 34 -11.20 22.46 9.11
C ASP A 34 -11.52 21.52 7.93
N LYS A 35 -11.76 22.08 6.74
CA LYS A 35 -12.00 21.28 5.54
C LYS A 35 -10.75 20.53 5.08
N LEU A 36 -9.56 21.14 5.19
CA LEU A 36 -8.28 20.47 4.94
C LEU A 36 -8.02 19.33 5.92
N PHE A 37 -8.30 19.55 7.21
CA PHE A 37 -8.21 18.53 8.25
C PHE A 37 -9.10 17.32 7.94
N GLN A 38 -10.37 17.56 7.60
CA GLN A 38 -11.32 16.51 7.25
C GLN A 38 -10.90 15.76 5.98
N MET A 39 -10.48 16.46 4.93
CA MET A 39 -10.01 15.85 3.69
C MET A 39 -8.78 14.98 3.91
N THR A 40 -7.75 15.49 4.59
CA THR A 40 -6.50 14.76 4.83
C THR A 40 -6.65 13.61 5.82
N THR A 41 -7.53 13.73 6.81
CA THR A 41 -7.86 12.63 7.73
C THR A 41 -8.61 11.52 7.00
N CYS A 42 -9.63 11.87 6.21
CA CYS A 42 -10.37 10.92 5.38
C CYS A 42 -9.44 10.19 4.39
N PHE A 43 -8.51 10.95 3.80
CA PHE A 43 -7.46 10.42 2.95
C PHE A 43 -6.63 9.35 3.64
N GLY A 44 -6.05 9.64 4.83
CA GLY A 44 -5.21 8.69 5.56
C GLY A 44 -5.96 7.42 5.97
N ILE A 45 -7.22 7.54 6.42
CA ILE A 45 -8.06 6.38 6.77
C ILE A 45 -8.26 5.47 5.55
N ILE A 46 -8.55 6.05 4.38
CA ILE A 46 -8.78 5.29 3.15
C ILE A 46 -7.47 4.71 2.60
N GLU A 47 -6.34 5.43 2.72
CA GLU A 47 -5.02 4.93 2.32
C GLU A 47 -4.62 3.70 3.16
N VAL A 48 -4.77 3.76 4.48
CA VAL A 48 -4.57 2.62 5.39
C VAL A 48 -5.46 1.44 4.99
N PHE A 49 -6.75 1.69 4.76
CA PHE A 49 -7.69 0.63 4.38
C PHE A 49 -7.31 -0.02 3.03
N PHE A 50 -6.93 0.79 2.04
CA PHE A 50 -6.46 0.31 0.74
C PHE A 50 -5.26 -0.63 0.90
N TRP A 51 -4.22 -0.18 1.62
CA TRP A 51 -3.00 -0.99 1.80
C TRP A 51 -3.27 -2.28 2.57
N ILE A 52 -4.13 -2.25 3.59
CA ILE A 52 -4.57 -3.45 4.30
C ILE A 52 -5.18 -4.47 3.32
N THR A 53 -6.11 -4.05 2.46
CA THR A 53 -6.74 -4.97 1.48
C THR A 53 -5.72 -5.52 0.48
N LEU A 54 -4.74 -4.71 0.05
CA LEU A 54 -3.69 -5.14 -0.85
C LEU A 54 -2.76 -6.16 -0.20
N PHE A 55 -2.29 -5.91 1.02
CA PHE A 55 -1.48 -6.87 1.76
C PHE A 55 -2.22 -8.17 2.03
N PHE A 56 -3.50 -8.14 2.40
CA PHE A 56 -4.32 -9.35 2.55
C PHE A 56 -4.37 -10.20 1.28
N SER A 57 -4.29 -9.59 0.11
CA SER A 57 -4.21 -10.31 -1.15
C SER A 57 -2.85 -10.98 -1.38
N ILE A 58 -1.77 -10.36 -0.88
CA ILE A 58 -0.40 -10.87 -0.95
C ILE A 58 -0.25 -12.07 -0.01
N PHE A 59 -0.83 -12.03 1.20
CA PHE A 59 -0.89 -13.16 2.12
C PHE A 59 -1.54 -14.41 1.50
N GLN A 60 -2.44 -14.24 0.53
CA GLN A 60 -3.11 -15.34 -0.16
C GLN A 60 -2.30 -15.90 -1.34
N LEU A 61 -1.20 -15.25 -1.73
CA LEU A 61 -0.32 -15.72 -2.79
C LEU A 61 0.74 -16.66 -2.21
N GLU A 62 0.72 -17.91 -2.66
CA GLU A 62 1.78 -18.88 -2.40
C GLU A 62 3.13 -18.32 -2.89
N ASP A 63 4.16 -18.46 -2.06
CA ASP A 63 5.52 -18.13 -2.50
C ASP A 63 5.94 -19.12 -3.59
N LYS A 64 6.15 -18.61 -4.81
CA LYS A 64 6.57 -19.41 -5.96
C LYS A 64 8.08 -19.62 -6.00
N SER A 65 8.87 -18.92 -5.18
CA SER A 65 10.30 -19.16 -5.00
C SER A 65 10.59 -20.53 -4.36
N VAL A 66 9.61 -21.07 -3.62
CA VAL A 66 9.71 -22.32 -2.83
C VAL A 66 9.51 -23.59 -3.67
N LYS A 67 9.17 -23.49 -4.97
CA LYS A 67 9.15 -24.66 -5.88
C LYS A 67 10.57 -25.08 -6.29
N LYS A 68 11.40 -25.48 -5.33
CA LYS A 68 12.55 -26.36 -5.59
C LYS A 68 12.11 -27.81 -5.38
N ILE A 69 12.36 -28.66 -6.37
CA ILE A 69 11.83 -30.02 -6.48
C ILE A 69 12.38 -30.97 -5.40
N ASP A 70 13.47 -30.59 -4.71
CA ASP A 70 14.25 -31.49 -3.85
C ASP A 70 14.15 -31.27 -2.32
N LYS A 71 13.19 -30.50 -1.79
CA LYS A 71 13.10 -30.28 -0.33
C LYS A 71 12.14 -31.23 0.40
N THR A 72 12.59 -31.72 1.55
CA THR A 72 11.81 -32.55 2.49
C THR A 72 10.56 -31.81 2.95
N ARG A 73 9.46 -32.53 3.25
CA ARG A 73 8.18 -31.93 3.67
C ARG A 73 8.35 -31.00 4.88
N GLU A 74 9.17 -31.39 5.86
CA GLU A 74 9.45 -30.60 7.06
C GLU A 74 10.21 -29.30 6.77
N GLU A 75 11.13 -29.29 5.79
CA GLU A 75 11.87 -28.08 5.41
C GLU A 75 10.96 -27.07 4.72
N ARG A 76 10.01 -27.55 3.90
CA ARG A 76 9.00 -26.71 3.26
C ARG A 76 8.06 -26.06 4.27
N GLU A 77 7.64 -26.79 5.30
CA GLU A 77 6.78 -26.26 6.35
C GLU A 77 7.50 -25.21 7.20
N LYS A 78 8.77 -25.45 7.58
CA LYS A 78 9.61 -24.46 8.30
C LYS A 78 9.87 -23.20 7.47
N GLU A 79 10.11 -23.33 6.16
CA GLU A 79 10.30 -22.19 5.27
C GLU A 79 9.01 -21.39 5.08
N ALA A 80 7.87 -22.06 4.89
CA ALA A 80 6.57 -21.38 4.81
C ALA A 80 6.23 -20.61 6.08
N GLN A 81 6.57 -21.15 7.26
CA GLN A 81 6.40 -20.45 8.54
C GLN A 81 7.31 -19.21 8.65
N ARG A 82 8.57 -19.30 8.20
CA ARG A 82 9.48 -18.16 8.18
C ARG A 82 9.00 -17.07 7.22
N ASP A 83 8.61 -17.45 6.00
CA ASP A 83 8.05 -16.54 4.99
C ASP A 83 6.79 -15.82 5.52
N MET A 84 5.87 -16.56 6.16
CA MET A 84 4.67 -15.95 6.73
C MET A 84 5.01 -14.97 7.86
N ARG A 85 5.97 -15.30 8.72
CA ARG A 85 6.43 -14.39 9.78
C ARG A 85 7.08 -13.12 9.19
N ASP A 86 7.95 -13.28 8.20
CA ASP A 86 8.65 -12.16 7.58
C ASP A 86 7.66 -11.23 6.84
N LEU A 87 6.62 -11.80 6.21
CA LEU A 87 5.51 -11.06 5.61
C LEU A 87 4.69 -10.28 6.66
N VAL A 88 4.40 -10.90 7.81
CA VAL A 88 3.70 -10.23 8.92
C VAL A 88 4.54 -9.08 9.49
N ILE A 89 5.84 -9.28 9.68
CA ILE A 89 6.74 -8.21 10.16
C ILE A 89 6.78 -7.06 9.17
N CYS A 90 6.93 -7.33 7.87
CA CYS A 90 6.89 -6.29 6.85
C CYS A 90 5.56 -5.54 6.83
N PHE A 91 4.43 -6.25 6.96
CA PHE A 91 3.12 -5.62 7.03
C PHE A 91 3.05 -4.63 8.20
N PHE A 92 3.46 -5.03 9.41
CA PHE A 92 3.41 -4.13 10.57
C PHE A 92 4.33 -2.93 10.43
N ILE A 93 5.56 -3.12 9.94
CA ILE A 93 6.51 -2.01 9.73
C ILE A 93 5.95 -1.03 8.70
N PHE A 94 5.40 -1.54 7.59
CA PHE A 94 4.81 -0.73 6.53
C PHE A 94 3.57 0.04 7.01
N MET A 95 2.67 -0.62 7.75
CA MET A 95 1.46 0.05 8.24
C MET A 95 1.78 1.10 9.29
N ALA A 96 2.72 0.81 10.20
CA ALA A 96 3.14 1.77 11.22
C ALA A 96 3.81 3.00 10.58
N SER A 97 4.70 2.80 9.61
CA SER A 97 5.34 3.92 8.90
C SER A 97 4.34 4.75 8.10
N LEU A 98 3.41 4.10 7.40
CA LEU A 98 2.34 4.76 6.64
C LEU A 98 1.47 5.64 7.56
N ILE A 99 0.98 5.09 8.66
CA ILE A 99 0.14 5.84 9.62
C ILE A 99 0.89 7.06 10.17
N CYS A 100 2.18 6.92 10.49
CA CYS A 100 2.99 8.05 10.96
C CYS A 100 3.15 9.14 9.88
N VAL A 101 3.33 8.75 8.61
CA VAL A 101 3.36 9.69 7.48
C VAL A 101 2.01 10.39 7.32
N ASP A 102 0.90 9.67 7.45
CA ASP A 102 -0.45 10.24 7.33
C ASP A 102 -0.75 11.23 8.45
N ILE A 103 -0.40 10.90 9.69
CA ILE A 103 -0.52 11.83 10.83
C ILE A 103 0.33 13.09 10.57
N SER A 104 1.56 12.91 10.09
CA SER A 104 2.44 14.03 9.75
C SER A 104 1.82 14.91 8.66
N ARG A 105 1.22 14.32 7.62
CA ARG A 105 0.50 15.04 6.57
C ARG A 105 -0.67 15.84 7.13
N VAL A 106 -1.52 15.24 7.93
CA VAL A 106 -2.69 15.92 8.54
C VAL A 106 -2.23 17.13 9.34
N ILE A 107 -1.20 16.97 10.16
CA ILE A 107 -0.66 18.05 11.00
C ILE A 107 -0.13 19.22 10.15
N LEU A 108 0.68 18.92 9.13
CA LEU A 108 1.36 19.93 8.33
C LEU A 108 0.42 20.67 7.36
N THR A 109 -0.61 20.00 6.87
CA THR A 109 -1.52 20.57 5.86
C THR A 109 -2.71 21.31 6.44
N SER A 110 -3.15 20.96 7.66
CA SER A 110 -4.37 21.53 8.24
C SER A 110 -4.14 22.72 9.17
N SER A 111 -2.91 22.92 9.66
CA SER A 111 -2.61 23.99 10.61
C SER A 111 -1.31 24.73 10.26
N PRO A 112 -1.39 25.96 9.73
CA PRO A 112 -0.22 26.80 9.48
C PRO A 112 0.65 27.00 10.73
N TYR A 113 0.01 27.20 11.89
CA TYR A 113 0.71 27.37 13.16
C TYR A 113 1.52 26.13 13.57
N ILE A 114 0.92 24.92 13.44
CA ILE A 114 1.65 23.70 13.78
C ILE A 114 2.73 23.41 12.74
N ASN A 115 2.50 23.75 11.47
CA ASN A 115 3.51 23.66 10.43
C ASN A 115 4.74 24.54 10.73
N ASP A 116 4.53 25.77 11.21
CA ASP A 116 5.60 26.67 11.63
C ASP A 116 6.38 26.12 12.84
N ILE A 117 5.69 25.54 13.83
CA ILE A 117 6.35 24.88 14.97
C ILE A 117 7.14 23.66 14.50
N ALA A 118 6.54 22.83 13.64
CA ALA A 118 7.13 21.59 13.17
C ALA A 118 8.41 21.81 12.33
N SER A 119 8.49 22.95 11.65
CA SER A 119 9.65 23.35 10.84
C SER A 119 10.74 24.09 11.62
N THR A 120 10.43 24.64 12.80
CA THR A 120 11.38 25.40 13.62
C THR A 120 11.91 24.65 14.84
N VAL A 121 11.11 23.73 15.39
CA VAL A 121 11.50 22.94 16.55
C VAL A 121 12.15 21.64 16.09
N GLY A 122 13.46 21.51 16.31
CA GLY A 122 14.28 20.41 15.79
C GLY A 122 13.76 19.01 16.11
N SER A 123 13.09 18.79 17.25
CA SER A 123 12.48 17.49 17.58
C SER A 123 11.32 17.11 16.65
N TYR A 124 10.45 18.06 16.29
CA TYR A 124 9.36 17.82 15.34
C TYR A 124 9.87 17.65 13.92
N THR A 125 10.87 18.43 13.51
CA THR A 125 11.51 18.28 12.20
C THR A 125 12.17 16.90 12.06
N VAL A 126 12.87 16.42 13.08
CA VAL A 126 13.48 15.09 13.11
C VAL A 126 12.42 13.99 13.11
N PHE A 127 11.31 14.17 13.84
CA PHE A 127 10.22 13.20 13.88
C PHE A 127 9.53 13.06 12.51
N ILE A 128 9.16 14.17 11.88
CA ILE A 128 8.52 14.19 10.57
C ILE A 128 9.47 13.66 9.49
N GLY A 129 10.72 14.12 9.48
CA GLY A 129 11.73 13.62 8.54
C GLY A 129 12.01 12.13 8.74
N GLY A 130 12.15 11.69 9.99
CA GLY A 130 12.44 10.31 10.36
C GLY A 130 11.33 9.34 9.98
N THR A 131 10.06 9.71 10.16
CA THR A 131 8.91 8.87 9.77
C THR A 131 8.81 8.70 8.25
N ARG A 132 9.10 9.74 7.47
CA ARG A 132 9.18 9.67 6.00
C ARG A 132 10.34 8.77 5.52
N ILE A 133 11.51 8.86 6.17
CA ILE A 133 12.64 7.97 5.88
C ILE A 133 12.29 6.51 6.21
N LEU A 134 11.65 6.27 7.36
CA LEU A 134 11.17 4.93 7.73
C LEU A 134 10.19 4.37 6.70
N PHE A 135 9.33 5.22 6.13
CA PHE A 135 8.42 4.82 5.06
C PHE A 135 9.17 4.37 3.80
N ILE A 136 10.24 5.08 3.39
CA ILE A 136 11.12 4.65 2.28
C ILE A 136 11.70 3.27 2.55
N PHE A 137 12.27 3.05 3.75
CA PHE A 137 12.80 1.72 4.12
C PHE A 137 11.72 0.64 4.05
N SER A 138 10.51 0.92 4.53
CA SER A 138 9.40 -0.03 4.45
C SER A 138 8.97 -0.32 3.02
N ALA A 139 8.99 0.68 2.12
CA ALA A 139 8.69 0.51 0.70
C ALA A 139 9.75 -0.34 -0.02
N ILE A 140 11.03 -0.20 0.36
CA ILE A 140 12.12 -1.04 -0.13
C ILE A 140 11.92 -2.49 0.33
N ILE A 141 11.61 -2.75 1.61
CA ILE A 141 11.35 -4.12 2.08
C ILE A 141 10.16 -4.73 1.32
N PHE A 142 9.13 -3.94 1.06
CA PHE A 142 7.93 -4.39 0.35
C PHE A 142 8.23 -4.89 -1.07
N ILE A 143 9.17 -4.29 -1.82
CA ILE A 143 9.51 -4.76 -3.18
C ILE A 143 10.14 -6.15 -3.18
N PHE A 144 10.93 -6.49 -2.17
CA PHE A 144 11.56 -7.82 -2.07
C PHE A 144 10.49 -8.90 -1.88
N ILE A 145 9.47 -8.60 -1.07
CA ILE A 145 8.34 -9.51 -0.84
C ILE A 145 7.51 -9.70 -2.11
N THR A 146 7.12 -8.61 -2.78
CA THR A 146 6.32 -8.70 -4.01
C THR A 146 7.10 -9.39 -5.13
N ALA A 147 8.42 -9.20 -5.20
CA ALA A 147 9.33 -9.91 -6.10
C ALA A 147 9.34 -11.42 -5.84
N SER A 148 9.38 -11.86 -4.57
CA SER A 148 9.32 -13.29 -4.21
C SER A 148 8.04 -13.96 -4.72
N ARG A 149 6.89 -13.26 -4.65
CA ARG A 149 5.60 -13.77 -5.16
C ARG A 149 5.53 -13.89 -6.69
N ARG A 150 6.53 -13.37 -7.41
CA ARG A 150 6.63 -13.38 -8.89
C ARG A 150 5.36 -12.87 -9.59
N ASN A 151 4.76 -11.81 -9.04
CA ASN A 151 3.60 -11.19 -9.65
C ASN A 151 3.97 -9.81 -10.22
N ALA A 152 4.02 -9.71 -11.55
CA ALA A 152 4.44 -8.50 -12.25
C ALA A 152 3.65 -7.25 -11.82
N LEU A 153 2.33 -7.37 -11.60
CA LEU A 153 1.51 -6.21 -11.20
C LEU A 153 1.85 -5.71 -9.80
N LEU A 154 2.08 -6.63 -8.85
CA LEU A 154 2.47 -6.26 -7.48
C LEU A 154 3.89 -5.67 -7.43
N ILE A 155 4.80 -6.18 -8.26
CA ILE A 155 6.16 -5.64 -8.38
C ILE A 155 6.10 -4.19 -8.90
N VAL A 156 5.30 -3.93 -9.93
CA VAL A 156 5.09 -2.57 -10.45
C VAL A 156 4.47 -1.66 -9.39
N ILE A 157 3.43 -2.11 -8.67
CA ILE A 157 2.83 -1.35 -7.56
C ILE A 157 3.87 -0.99 -6.50
N SER A 158 4.69 -1.95 -6.06
CA SER A 158 5.74 -1.68 -5.07
C SER A 158 6.83 -0.74 -5.59
N ALA A 159 7.19 -0.84 -6.87
CA ALA A 159 8.19 0.05 -7.47
C ALA A 159 7.68 1.51 -7.54
N ILE A 160 6.42 1.71 -7.95
CA ILE A 160 5.79 3.04 -7.91
C ILE A 160 5.71 3.54 -6.46
N ASN A 161 5.40 2.67 -5.49
CA ASN A 161 5.34 3.06 -4.09
C ASN A 161 6.69 3.52 -3.52
N ILE A 162 7.81 2.96 -3.98
CA ILE A 162 9.14 3.49 -3.65
C ILE A 162 9.29 4.92 -4.16
N ILE A 163 8.92 5.18 -5.42
CA ILE A 163 8.97 6.53 -5.99
C ILE A 163 8.08 7.48 -5.17
N VAL A 164 6.87 7.06 -4.84
CA VAL A 164 5.95 7.83 -3.98
C VAL A 164 6.58 8.14 -2.62
N SER A 165 7.21 7.16 -1.97
CA SER A 165 7.84 7.37 -0.66
C SER A 165 8.98 8.39 -0.71
N VAL A 166 9.80 8.38 -1.77
CA VAL A 166 10.87 9.36 -1.98
C VAL A 166 10.28 10.74 -2.26
N MET A 167 9.22 10.82 -3.06
CA MET A 167 8.57 12.09 -3.38
C MET A 167 7.85 12.71 -2.17
N ILE A 168 7.27 11.91 -1.29
CA ILE A 168 6.73 12.38 0.00
C ILE A 168 7.86 12.94 0.87
N TRP A 169 9.02 12.29 0.88
CA TRP A 169 10.20 12.81 1.59
C TRP A 169 10.66 14.17 1.04
N LEU A 170 10.56 14.38 -0.28
CA LEU A 170 10.86 15.64 -0.97
C LEU A 170 9.72 16.67 -0.96
N ASP A 171 8.68 16.49 -0.13
CA ASP A 171 7.51 17.39 -0.02
C ASP A 171 6.63 17.52 -1.29
N PHE A 172 6.77 16.62 -2.27
CA PHE A 172 5.91 16.57 -3.45
C PHE A 172 4.63 15.75 -3.24
N ASP A 173 4.03 15.78 -2.05
CA ASP A 173 2.95 14.87 -1.60
C ASP A 173 1.56 15.15 -2.21
N ALA A 174 1.23 16.41 -2.51
CA ALA A 174 -0.08 16.74 -3.09
C ALA A 174 -0.10 16.69 -4.63
N ASN A 175 1.06 16.75 -5.28
CA ASN A 175 1.18 16.92 -6.73
C ASN A 175 1.23 15.57 -7.48
N ILE A 176 2.41 15.23 -8.01
CA ILE A 176 2.66 14.06 -8.86
C ILE A 176 2.41 12.75 -8.08
N THR A 177 2.65 12.73 -6.78
CA THR A 177 2.39 11.56 -5.91
C THR A 177 0.91 11.21 -5.83
N ALA A 178 -0.01 12.18 -5.80
CA ALA A 178 -1.45 11.90 -5.85
C ALA A 178 -1.82 11.17 -7.15
N ILE A 179 -1.24 11.59 -8.28
CA ILE A 179 -1.41 10.93 -9.58
C ILE A 179 -0.83 9.51 -9.55
N MET A 180 0.37 9.34 -8.99
CA MET A 180 1.00 8.02 -8.86
C MET A 180 0.19 7.07 -7.97
N ARG A 181 -0.41 7.58 -6.89
CA ARG A 181 -1.32 6.80 -6.02
C ARG A 181 -2.60 6.38 -6.73
N ILE A 182 -3.16 7.24 -7.59
CA ILE A 182 -4.28 6.88 -8.49
C ILE A 182 -3.84 5.74 -9.45
N ILE A 183 -2.65 5.84 -10.04
CA ILE A 183 -2.11 4.78 -10.91
C ILE A 183 -1.96 3.46 -10.13
N ILE A 184 -1.42 3.50 -8.90
CA ILE A 184 -1.34 2.33 -8.01
C ILE A 184 -2.72 1.71 -7.78
N ALA A 185 -3.74 2.52 -7.52
CA ALA A 185 -5.10 2.05 -7.28
C ALA A 185 -5.70 1.35 -8.51
N ILE A 186 -5.50 1.92 -9.71
CA ILE A 186 -5.93 1.34 -10.99
C ILE A 186 -5.22 -0.01 -11.22
N LEU A 187 -3.90 -0.07 -11.01
CA LEU A 187 -3.13 -1.30 -11.12
C LEU A 187 -3.62 -2.38 -10.13
N ALA A 188 -3.99 -1.98 -8.91
CA ALA A 188 -4.57 -2.89 -7.92
C ALA A 188 -5.92 -3.46 -8.38
N ILE A 189 -6.80 -2.64 -8.99
CA ILE A 189 -8.06 -3.10 -9.57
C ILE A 189 -7.80 -4.14 -10.67
N ILE A 190 -6.89 -3.83 -11.61
CA ILE A 190 -6.50 -4.76 -12.68
C ILE A 190 -5.97 -6.07 -12.10
N TYR A 191 -5.16 -6.01 -11.05
CA TYR A 191 -4.65 -7.17 -10.35
C TYR A 191 -5.77 -8.04 -9.74
N TYR A 192 -6.74 -7.42 -9.05
CA TYR A 192 -7.87 -8.16 -8.47
C TYR A 192 -8.75 -8.81 -9.53
N LEU A 193 -8.94 -8.17 -10.69
CA LEU A 193 -9.69 -8.73 -11.80
C LEU A 193 -8.95 -9.90 -12.47
N LYS A 194 -7.66 -9.74 -12.76
CA LYS A 194 -6.84 -10.76 -13.43
C LYS A 194 -6.68 -12.04 -12.60
N ASN A 195 -6.54 -11.92 -11.29
CA ASN A 195 -6.38 -13.07 -10.40
C ASN A 195 -7.65 -13.95 -10.35
N ASP A 196 -8.82 -13.39 -10.66
CA ASP A 196 -10.09 -14.11 -10.72
C ASP A 196 -10.22 -14.96 -11.99
N ILE A 197 -9.84 -14.40 -13.14
CA ILE A 197 -9.84 -15.11 -14.43
C ILE A 197 -8.99 -16.39 -14.34
N ILE A 198 -7.81 -16.29 -13.72
CA ILE A 198 -6.89 -17.43 -13.56
C ILE A 198 -7.47 -18.49 -12.62
N LYS A 199 -8.13 -18.09 -11.52
CA LYS A 199 -8.77 -19.05 -10.59
C LYS A 199 -9.98 -19.75 -11.22
N PHE A 200 -10.78 -19.03 -11.99
CA PHE A 200 -11.95 -19.57 -12.67
C PHE A 200 -11.57 -20.59 -13.75
N ASP A 201 -10.60 -20.26 -14.61
CA ASP A 201 -10.08 -21.17 -15.64
C ASP A 201 -9.49 -22.45 -15.01
N LYS A 202 -8.70 -22.32 -13.94
CA LYS A 202 -8.15 -23.50 -13.24
C LYS A 202 -9.24 -24.39 -12.65
N ARG A 203 -10.34 -23.81 -12.13
CA ARG A 203 -11.47 -24.58 -11.58
C ARG A 203 -12.25 -25.31 -12.68
N ASN A 204 -12.49 -24.66 -13.82
CA ASN A 204 -13.16 -25.30 -14.97
C ASN A 204 -12.34 -26.46 -15.57
N ARG A 205 -11.01 -26.30 -15.68
CA ARG A 205 -10.14 -27.39 -16.16
C ARG A 205 -10.13 -28.61 -15.23
N ILE A 206 -10.28 -28.42 -13.91
CA ILE A 206 -10.36 -29.53 -12.95
C ILE A 206 -11.73 -30.22 -13.04
N SER A 207 -12.81 -29.46 -13.25
CA SER A 207 -14.16 -30.01 -13.47
C SER A 207 -14.21 -30.88 -14.72
N ASN A 208 -13.65 -30.40 -15.84
CA ASN A 208 -13.63 -31.14 -17.11
C ASN A 208 -12.69 -32.36 -17.14
N ARG A 209 -11.83 -32.55 -16.13
CA ARG A 209 -11.00 -33.76 -15.98
C ARG A 209 -11.65 -34.85 -15.13
N LYS A 210 -12.77 -34.54 -14.47
CA LYS A 210 -13.53 -35.47 -13.62
C LYS A 210 -14.78 -36.04 -14.31
N ASN A 211 -15.11 -35.54 -15.50
CA ASN A 211 -16.11 -36.09 -16.42
C ASN A 211 -15.39 -36.78 -17.57
#